data_AF-A0A8J6YPG7-F1
#
_entry.id   AF-A0A8J6YPG7-F1
#
_cell.length_a   1.000
_cell.length_b   1.000
_cell.length_c   1.000
_cell.angle_alpha   90.00
_cell.angle_beta   90.00
_cell.angle_gamma   90.00
#
_symmetry.space_group_name_H-M   'P 1'
#
loop_
_entity.id
_entity.type
_entity.pdbx_description
1 polymer ?
#
loop_
_entity_poly.entity_id
_entity_poly.type
_entity_poly.pdbx_seq_one_letter_code
_entity_poly.pdbx_strand_id
1 'polypeptide(L)'
;MGYRDDFYKVYNIYGYTGDLRARPSVYFLTDTHFGRITQHHADAANIGRMSVCETDMVGHHYFIENQSDRTGREVAVEEFRHPTNGATIHIHTSRNPITVVRDWDKDQLTPRVLALLAASITNFQDLKVCERPGYRG
;
A
#
# COMPACT_ATOMS: atom_id res chain seq x y z
N MET A 1 10.65 -8.44 16.96
CA MET A 1 9.29 -9.02 17.05
C MET A 1 8.35 -8.02 16.38
N GLY A 2 7.51 -8.41 15.43
CA GLY A 2 6.62 -7.38 14.84
C GLY A 2 5.74 -7.84 13.69
N TYR A 3 5.41 -9.13 13.63
CA TYR A 3 4.31 -9.56 12.77
C TYR A 3 3.05 -8.88 13.30
N ARG A 4 2.64 -7.78 12.66
CA ARG A 4 1.30 -7.19 12.82
C ARG A 4 0.32 -8.04 12.02
N ASP A 5 0.08 -9.28 12.44
CA ASP A 5 -1.01 -10.12 11.88
C ASP A 5 -2.31 -9.34 11.92
N ASP A 6 -2.55 -8.65 13.02
CA ASP A 6 -3.70 -7.78 13.26
C ASP A 6 -3.94 -6.81 12.10
N PHE A 7 -2.87 -6.34 11.44
CA PHE A 7 -2.92 -5.41 10.32
C PHE A 7 -2.84 -6.07 8.93
N TYR A 8 -1.89 -6.97 8.69
CA TYR A 8 -1.73 -7.61 7.37
C TYR A 8 -2.74 -8.74 7.15
N LYS A 9 -4.02 -8.37 7.09
CA LYS A 9 -5.17 -9.25 6.86
C LYS A 9 -5.84 -8.91 5.55
N VAL A 10 -6.49 -9.91 4.97
CA VAL A 10 -7.32 -9.76 3.77
C VAL A 10 -8.36 -8.64 3.94
N TYR A 11 -8.95 -8.51 5.14
CA TYR A 11 -9.93 -7.47 5.44
C TYR A 11 -9.40 -6.05 5.33
N ASN A 12 -8.10 -5.85 5.58
CA ASN A 12 -7.47 -4.53 5.53
C ASN A 12 -6.90 -4.23 4.14
N ILE A 13 -7.06 -5.10 3.15
CA ILE A 13 -6.61 -4.81 1.79
C ILE A 13 -7.42 -3.65 1.25
N TYR A 14 -6.70 -2.62 0.81
CA TYR A 14 -7.22 -1.44 0.13
C TYR A 14 -7.17 -1.60 -1.38
N GLY A 15 -6.10 -2.20 -1.90
CA GLY A 15 -5.90 -2.35 -3.33
C GLY A 15 -4.57 -2.97 -3.69
N TYR A 16 -4.26 -3.02 -4.98
CA TYR A 16 -2.98 -3.53 -5.47
C TYR A 16 -2.54 -2.79 -6.73
N THR A 17 -1.23 -2.81 -7.01
CA THR A 17 -0.64 -2.28 -8.25
C THR A 17 0.08 -3.39 -9.02
N GLY A 18 0.04 -3.30 -10.35
CA GLY A 18 0.60 -4.31 -11.25
C GLY A 18 -0.31 -5.52 -11.47
N ASP A 19 0.19 -6.54 -12.17
CA ASP A 19 -0.57 -7.76 -12.45
C ASP A 19 -0.60 -8.69 -11.22
N LEU A 20 -1.82 -9.05 -10.79
CA LEU A 20 -2.08 -9.98 -9.69
C LEU A 20 -1.36 -11.33 -9.84
N ARG A 21 -1.17 -11.80 -11.08
CA ARG A 21 -0.50 -13.07 -11.37
C ARG A 21 1.01 -12.91 -11.49
N ALA A 22 1.50 -11.69 -11.65
CA ALA A 22 2.91 -11.37 -11.84
C ALA A 22 3.54 -10.72 -10.59
N ARG A 23 3.12 -11.14 -9.39
CA ARG A 23 3.66 -10.70 -8.10
C ARG A 23 3.45 -9.18 -7.89
N PRO A 24 2.21 -8.76 -7.55
CA PRO A 24 1.84 -7.34 -7.44
C PRO A 24 2.44 -6.67 -6.19
N SER A 25 2.23 -5.36 -6.05
CA SER A 25 2.28 -4.73 -4.71
C SER A 25 0.87 -4.64 -4.15
N VAL A 26 0.69 -5.06 -2.90
CA VAL A 26 -0.62 -5.06 -2.22
C VAL A 26 -0.60 -4.03 -1.10
N TYR A 27 -1.61 -3.17 -1.09
CA TYR A 27 -1.79 -2.06 -0.18
C TYR A 27 -2.84 -2.39 0.87
N PHE A 28 -2.55 -2.00 2.10
CA PHE A 28 -3.38 -2.23 3.26
C PHE A 28 -3.70 -0.89 3.91
N LEU A 29 -4.95 -0.70 4.30
CA LEU A 29 -5.43 0.52 4.93
C LEU A 29 -6.50 0.18 5.98
N THR A 30 -6.43 0.90 7.09
CA THR A 30 -7.46 1.00 8.13
C THR A 30 -7.62 2.49 8.46
N ASP A 31 -8.56 2.83 9.33
CA ASP A 31 -8.77 4.23 9.75
C ASP A 31 -7.49 4.87 10.33
N THR A 32 -6.65 4.07 10.99
CA THR A 32 -5.49 4.55 11.77
C THR A 32 -4.14 4.12 11.22
N HIS A 33 -4.09 3.15 10.31
CA HIS A 33 -2.83 2.57 9.84
C HIS A 33 -2.84 2.25 8.35
N PHE A 34 -1.67 2.36 7.71
CA PHE A 34 -1.41 1.92 6.34
C PHE A 34 -0.14 1.08 6.25
N GLY A 35 -0.04 0.29 5.18
CA GLY A 35 1.11 -0.56 4.89
C GLY A 35 1.05 -1.12 3.47
N ARG A 36 2.16 -1.70 3.00
CA ARG A 36 2.20 -2.39 1.71
C ARG A 36 3.13 -3.58 1.72
N ILE A 37 2.85 -4.54 0.84
CA ILE A 37 3.73 -5.66 0.55
C ILE A 37 4.02 -5.66 -0.95
N THR A 38 5.28 -5.41 -1.32
CA THR A 38 5.74 -5.46 -2.71
C THR A 38 6.35 -6.81 -3.00
N GLN A 39 5.72 -7.59 -3.89
CA GLN A 39 6.16 -8.96 -4.15
C GLN A 39 7.32 -9.05 -5.15
N HIS A 40 7.41 -8.10 -6.08
CA HIS A 40 8.46 -8.07 -7.09
C HIS A 40 8.77 -6.65 -7.56
N HIS A 41 10.06 -6.35 -7.61
CA HIS A 41 10.60 -5.07 -8.07
C HIS A 41 11.98 -5.29 -8.67
N ALA A 42 12.38 -4.48 -9.66
CA ALA A 42 13.69 -4.61 -10.29
C ALA A 42 14.83 -4.35 -9.29
N ASP A 43 14.60 -3.37 -8.42
CA ASP A 43 15.40 -3.15 -7.21
C ASP A 43 14.89 -4.01 -6.05
N ALA A 44 15.72 -4.95 -5.59
CA ALA A 44 15.42 -5.85 -4.47
C ALA A 44 15.21 -5.08 -3.14
N ALA A 45 15.76 -3.88 -3.00
CA ALA A 45 15.55 -3.01 -1.83
C ALA A 45 14.08 -2.57 -1.69
N ASN A 46 13.27 -2.69 -2.75
CA ASN A 46 11.84 -2.37 -2.72
C ASN A 46 10.93 -3.59 -2.56
N ILE A 47 11.48 -4.82 -2.58
CA ILE A 47 10.69 -6.07 -2.43
C ILE A 47 10.50 -6.43 -0.96
N GLY A 48 9.29 -6.46 -0.44
CA GLY A 48 9.03 -6.97 0.90
C GLY A 48 7.85 -6.30 1.57
N ARG A 49 7.70 -6.58 2.86
CA ARG A 49 6.64 -6.04 3.69
C ARG A 49 7.12 -4.76 4.37
N MET A 50 6.42 -3.66 4.14
CA MET A 50 6.68 -2.40 4.84
C MET A 50 6.29 -2.51 6.32
N SER A 51 6.93 -1.74 7.20
CA SER A 51 6.44 -1.59 8.56
C SER A 51 5.11 -0.85 8.53
N VAL A 52 4.23 -1.18 9.48
CA VAL A 52 2.92 -0.52 9.57
C VAL A 52 3.13 0.92 10.03
N CYS A 53 2.55 1.86 9.31
CA CYS A 53 2.66 3.30 9.56
C CYS A 53 1.28 3.84 9.98
N GLU A 54 1.25 4.90 10.78
CA GLU A 54 -0.01 5.59 11.14
C GLU A 54 -0.51 6.45 9.97
N THR A 55 -1.82 6.47 9.74
CA THR A 55 -2.48 7.31 8.70
C THR A 55 -2.41 8.80 9.04
N ASP A 56 -2.29 9.15 10.32
CA ASP A 56 -2.18 10.53 10.77
C ASP A 56 -0.72 10.90 11.11
N MET A 57 -0.33 12.07 10.63
CA MET A 57 0.88 12.78 11.02
C MET A 57 0.51 14.19 11.44
N VAL A 58 1.37 14.92 12.15
CA VAL A 58 1.11 16.28 12.63
C VAL A 58 0.51 17.15 11.51
N GLY A 59 -0.80 17.39 11.58
CA GLY A 59 -1.59 18.16 10.62
C GLY A 59 -1.85 17.51 9.26
N HIS A 60 -1.51 16.25 9.01
CA HIS A 60 -1.69 15.60 7.71
C HIS A 60 -2.30 14.20 7.82
N HIS A 61 -3.05 13.81 6.79
CA HIS A 61 -3.66 12.48 6.66
C HIS A 61 -3.13 11.75 5.42
N TYR A 62 -2.98 10.44 5.50
CA TYR A 62 -2.48 9.59 4.42
C TYR A 62 -3.50 9.39 3.30
N PHE A 63 -3.03 9.42 2.06
CA PHE A 63 -3.80 9.12 0.87
C PHE A 63 -2.99 8.26 -0.11
N ILE A 64 -3.71 7.40 -0.85
CA ILE A 64 -3.20 6.71 -2.02
C ILE A 64 -4.23 6.81 -3.15
N GLU A 65 -3.80 7.29 -4.31
CA GLU A 65 -4.67 7.49 -5.46
C GLU A 65 -3.92 7.42 -6.79
N ASN A 66 -4.65 7.29 -7.89
CA ASN A 66 -4.08 7.36 -9.23
C ASN A 66 -3.89 8.81 -9.65
N GLN A 67 -2.68 9.13 -10.11
CA GLN A 67 -2.33 10.41 -10.70
C GLN A 67 -1.57 10.19 -12.00
N SER A 68 -1.69 11.13 -12.93
CA SER A 68 -0.88 11.13 -14.16
C SER A 68 0.53 11.62 -13.86
N ASP A 69 1.53 10.84 -14.26
CA ASP A 69 2.93 11.26 -14.19
C ASP A 69 3.29 12.28 -15.29
N ARG A 70 4.55 12.72 -15.33
CA ARG A 70 5.06 13.70 -16.32
C ARG A 70 4.97 13.21 -17.78
N THR A 71 4.78 11.90 -17.99
CA THR A 71 4.62 11.30 -19.30
C THR A 71 3.15 11.06 -19.67
N GLY A 72 2.21 11.41 -18.79
CA GLY A 72 0.78 11.18 -18.96
C GLY A 72 0.32 9.77 -18.60
N ARG A 73 1.19 8.95 -18.00
CA ARG A 73 0.84 7.59 -17.55
C ARG A 73 0.25 7.64 -16.16
N GLU A 74 -0.83 6.90 -15.92
CA GLU A 74 -1.38 6.76 -14.58
C GLU A 74 -0.47 5.91 -13.67
N VAL A 75 -0.23 6.41 -12.47
CA VAL A 75 0.56 5.76 -11.42
C VAL A 75 -0.13 5.95 -10.07
N ALA A 76 0.01 4.98 -9.17
CA ALA A 76 -0.44 5.17 -7.79
C ALA A 76 0.55 6.07 -7.04
N VAL A 77 0.07 7.11 -6.38
CA VAL A 77 0.85 8.04 -5.57
C VAL A 77 0.38 7.95 -4.13
N GLU A 78 1.33 7.71 -3.23
CA GLU A 78 1.16 7.74 -1.78
C GLU A 78 1.67 9.08 -1.23
N GLU A 79 0.84 9.78 -0.47
CA GLU A 79 1.20 11.06 0.12
C GLU A 79 0.41 11.37 1.39
N PHE A 80 0.97 12.22 2.24
CA PHE A 80 0.23 12.85 3.33
C PHE A 80 -0.30 14.20 2.85
N ARG A 81 -1.57 14.52 3.11
CA ARG A 81 -2.19 15.80 2.75
C ARG A 81 -2.67 16.54 3.99
N HIS A 82 -2.39 17.83 4.05
CA HIS A 82 -2.93 18.70 5.08
C HIS A 82 -4.38 19.08 4.72
N PRO A 83 -5.35 18.84 5.61
CA PRO A 83 -6.77 18.93 5.27
C PRO A 83 -7.24 20.37 4.97
N THR A 84 -6.58 21.39 5.51
CA THR A 84 -7.04 22.78 5.39
C THR A 84 -6.29 23.63 4.36
N ASN A 85 -5.01 23.35 4.07
CA ASN A 85 -4.19 24.19 3.19
C ASN A 85 -3.71 23.44 1.93
N GLY A 86 -4.02 22.15 1.82
CA GLY A 86 -3.66 21.32 0.66
C GLY A 86 -2.16 21.00 0.53
N ALA A 87 -1.33 21.34 1.53
CA ALA A 87 0.08 20.96 1.51
C ALA A 87 0.22 19.44 1.49
N THR A 88 1.10 18.93 0.62
CA THR A 88 1.34 17.49 0.48
C THR A 88 2.78 17.13 0.82
N ILE A 89 2.94 15.94 1.41
CA ILE A 89 4.23 15.31 1.67
C ILE A 89 4.23 13.99 0.92
N HIS A 90 5.03 13.94 -0.15
CA HIS A 90 5.16 12.74 -0.98
C HIS A 90 5.86 11.61 -0.22
N ILE A 91 5.29 10.40 -0.30
CA ILE A 91 5.85 9.19 0.32
C ILE A 91 6.43 8.30 -0.78
N HIS A 92 5.61 7.95 -1.78
CA HIS A 92 5.99 6.96 -2.77
C HIS A 92 5.19 7.11 -4.07
N THR A 93 5.83 6.79 -5.20
CA THR A 93 5.16 6.61 -6.50
C THR A 93 5.35 5.19 -7.00
N SER A 94 4.24 4.49 -7.22
CA SER A 94 4.21 3.17 -7.84
C SER A 94 4.53 3.23 -9.34
N ARG A 95 4.96 2.11 -9.90
CA ARG A 95 5.15 1.96 -11.36
C ARG A 95 3.84 1.73 -12.13
N ASN A 96 2.74 1.47 -11.45
CA ASN A 96 1.45 1.14 -12.04
C ASN A 96 0.33 1.83 -11.25
N PRO A 97 -0.84 2.07 -11.84
CA PRO A 97 -2.00 2.57 -11.12
C PRO A 97 -2.46 1.54 -10.08
N ILE A 98 -3.12 2.03 -9.02
CA ILE A 98 -3.77 1.21 -8.02
C ILE A 98 -5.14 0.78 -8.55
N THR A 99 -5.38 -0.52 -8.45
CA THR A 99 -6.71 -1.11 -8.53
C THR A 99 -7.26 -1.20 -7.12
N VAL A 100 -8.24 -0.35 -6.82
CA VAL A 100 -8.89 -0.32 -5.50
C VAL A 100 -9.79 -1.54 -5.36
N VAL A 101 -9.69 -2.19 -4.21
CA VAL A 101 -10.52 -3.30 -3.79
C VAL A 101 -11.49 -2.74 -2.75
N ARG A 102 -12.64 -2.21 -3.21
CA ARG A 102 -13.61 -1.54 -2.33
C ARG A 102 -14.23 -2.52 -1.34
N ASP A 103 -14.63 -2.03 -0.16
CA ASP A 103 -15.19 -2.87 0.90
C ASP A 103 -16.47 -3.61 0.49
N TRP A 104 -17.32 -3.03 -0.36
CA TRP A 104 -18.50 -3.71 -0.93
C TRP A 104 -18.17 -4.69 -2.07
N ASP A 105 -16.97 -4.63 -2.63
CA ASP A 105 -16.52 -5.52 -3.70
C ASP A 105 -15.85 -6.76 -3.14
N LYS A 106 -15.52 -6.81 -1.84
CA LYS A 106 -14.88 -7.98 -1.22
C LYS A 106 -15.74 -9.25 -1.30
N ASP A 107 -17.07 -9.09 -1.29
CA ASP A 107 -18.03 -10.18 -1.54
C ASP A 107 -18.17 -10.54 -3.03
N GLN A 108 -17.74 -9.64 -3.93
CA GLN A 108 -17.71 -9.83 -5.39
C GLN A 108 -16.32 -10.20 -5.93
N LEU A 109 -15.28 -10.07 -5.12
CA LEU A 109 -13.96 -10.58 -5.44
C LEU A 109 -14.12 -12.07 -5.60
N THR A 110 -13.86 -12.54 -6.82
CA THR A 110 -13.81 -13.98 -7.04
C THR A 110 -12.87 -14.60 -6.00
N PRO A 111 -13.20 -15.76 -5.41
CA PRO A 111 -12.34 -16.45 -4.45
C PRO A 111 -10.88 -16.59 -4.93
N ARG A 112 -10.70 -16.63 -6.25
CA ARG A 112 -9.40 -16.61 -6.92
C ARG A 112 -8.60 -15.32 -6.69
N VAL A 113 -9.21 -14.14 -6.84
CA VAL A 113 -8.52 -12.86 -6.60
C VAL A 113 -8.15 -12.74 -5.12
N LEU A 114 -9.08 -13.12 -4.24
CA LEU A 114 -8.84 -13.13 -2.80
C LEU A 114 -7.67 -14.05 -2.44
N ALA A 115 -7.62 -15.25 -3.01
CA ALA A 115 -6.53 -16.21 -2.78
C ALA A 115 -5.17 -15.67 -3.27
N LEU A 116 -5.14 -15.02 -4.43
CA LEU A 116 -3.90 -14.40 -4.95
C LEU A 116 -3.41 -13.27 -4.05
N LEU A 117 -4.31 -12.43 -3.57
CA LEU A 117 -3.99 -11.35 -2.64
C LEU A 117 -3.59 -11.89 -1.26
N ALA A 118 -4.26 -12.92 -0.75
CA ALA A 118 -3.91 -13.57 0.52
C ALA A 118 -2.53 -14.22 0.46
N ALA A 119 -2.17 -14.85 -0.65
CA ALA A 119 -0.83 -15.42 -0.84
C ALA A 119 0.28 -14.35 -0.75
N SER A 120 -0.01 -13.10 -1.11
CA SER A 120 0.96 -12.01 -0.96
C SER A 120 1.36 -11.77 0.51
N ILE A 121 0.42 -11.98 1.44
CA ILE A 121 0.63 -11.79 2.89
C ILE A 121 1.65 -12.81 3.41
N THR A 122 1.65 -14.03 2.88
CA THR A 122 2.49 -15.12 3.39
C THR A 122 3.92 -15.11 2.84
N ASN A 123 4.17 -14.43 1.72
CA ASN A 123 5.43 -14.52 0.98
C ASN A 123 6.59 -13.73 1.60
N PHE A 124 6.31 -12.68 2.38
CA PHE A 124 7.34 -11.86 3.03
C PHE A 124 7.01 -11.72 4.51
N GLN A 125 7.70 -12.48 5.35
CA GLN A 125 7.54 -12.43 6.82
C GLN A 125 8.50 -11.42 7.46
N ASP A 126 9.59 -11.06 6.78
CA ASP A 126 10.56 -10.07 7.24
C ASP A 126 10.10 -8.64 6.95
N LEU A 127 10.37 -7.74 7.91
CA LEU A 127 9.97 -6.33 7.86
C LEU A 127 11.02 -5.46 7.17
N LYS A 128 10.55 -4.58 6.29
CA LYS A 128 11.25 -3.38 5.81
C LYS A 128 10.78 -2.17 6.61
N VAL A 129 11.64 -1.19 6.81
CA VAL A 129 11.33 0.03 7.58
C VAL A 129 10.21 0.82 6.89
N CYS A 130 9.34 1.47 7.67
CA CYS A 130 8.29 2.36 7.17
C CYS A 130 8.93 3.55 6.42
N GLU A 131 8.45 3.85 5.22
CA GLU A 131 8.97 4.95 4.38
C GLU A 131 8.44 6.34 4.80
N ARG A 132 7.94 6.50 6.03
CA ARG A 132 7.44 7.78 6.54
C ARG A 132 8.62 8.74 6.80
N PRO A 133 8.56 9.99 6.31
CA PRO A 133 9.56 11.00 6.65
C PRO A 133 9.67 11.17 8.17
N GLY A 134 10.88 10.95 8.70
CA GLY A 134 11.18 11.10 10.14
C GLY A 134 10.98 9.84 11.00
N TYR A 135 10.51 8.72 10.43
CA TYR A 135 10.46 7.45 11.15
C TYR A 135 11.86 6.81 11.20
N ARG A 136 12.53 6.88 12.36
CA ARG A 136 13.76 6.11 12.62
C ARG A 136 13.34 4.83 13.34
N GLY A 137 13.42 3.70 12.65
CA GLY A 137 13.17 2.37 13.21
C GLY A 137 14.19 1.98 14.28
#